data_AF-A0A3M8DPW9-F1
#
_entry.id   AF-A0A3M8DPW9-F1
#
_cell.length_a   1.000
_cell.length_b   1.000
_cell.length_c   1.000
_cell.angle_alpha   90.00
_cell.angle_beta   90.00
_cell.angle_gamma   90.00
#
_symmetry.space_group_name_H-M   'P 1'
#
loop_
_entity.id
_entity.type
_entity.pdbx_description
1 polymer ?
#
loop_
_entity_poly.entity_id
_entity_poly.type
_entity_poly.pdbx_seq_one_letter_code
_entity_poly.pdbx_strand_id
1 'polypeptide(L)'
;MEFKIFGVGEDYTTYVVSQTKEEALELCNSLVREEDQTPIEEVSEVSFESSGRFETESGYQEMTFGEFLGKDFVYENPTIICWNE
;
A
#
# COMPACT_ATOMS: atom_id res chain seq x y z
N MET A 1 -16.64 6.95 -2.08
CA MET A 1 -15.43 7.74 -2.41
C MET A 1 -14.51 6.79 -3.15
N GLU A 2 -13.84 7.25 -4.20
CA GLU A 2 -12.95 6.40 -4.99
C GLU A 2 -11.56 6.45 -4.34
N PHE A 3 -11.03 5.30 -3.94
CA PHE A 3 -9.68 5.17 -3.42
C PHE A 3 -8.73 4.76 -4.55
N LYS A 4 -7.44 4.92 -4.31
CA LYS A 4 -6.35 4.49 -5.18
C LYS A 4 -5.36 3.66 -4.38
N ILE A 5 -4.48 2.96 -5.09
CA ILE A 5 -3.38 2.20 -4.50
C ILE A 5 -2.10 2.97 -4.80
N PHE A 6 -1.27 3.13 -3.78
CA PHE A 6 0.02 3.79 -3.88
C PHE A 6 1.14 2.87 -3.40
N GLY A 7 2.18 2.71 -4.21
CA GLY A 7 3.44 2.13 -3.78
C GLY A 7 4.30 3.22 -3.16
N VAL A 8 4.85 2.99 -1.98
CA VAL A 8 5.66 3.94 -1.21
C VAL A 8 7.04 3.32 -0.93
N GLY A 9 8.11 4.09 -1.15
CA GLY A 9 9.52 3.68 -1.00
C GLY A 9 10.25 3.41 -2.32
N GLU A 10 11.60 3.37 -2.27
CA GLU A 10 12.49 3.25 -3.47
C GLU A 10 12.24 1.96 -4.30
N ASP A 11 11.62 0.92 -3.72
CA ASP A 11 11.26 -0.33 -4.41
C ASP A 11 9.76 -0.66 -4.32
N TYR A 12 8.91 0.31 -3.96
CA TYR A 12 7.48 0.07 -3.65
C TYR A 12 7.28 -1.05 -2.61
N THR A 13 8.09 -1.02 -1.54
CA THR A 13 8.04 -2.03 -0.49
C THR A 13 6.79 -1.96 0.36
N THR A 14 6.04 -0.85 0.29
CA THR A 14 4.77 -0.69 1.01
C THR A 14 3.68 -0.26 0.05
N TYR A 15 2.54 -0.97 0.07
CA TYR A 15 1.36 -0.59 -0.69
C TYR A 15 0.26 -0.07 0.23
N VAL A 16 -0.26 1.11 -0.11
CA VAL A 16 -1.24 1.85 0.68
C VAL A 16 -2.48 2.12 -0.16
N VAL A 17 -3.65 1.91 0.43
CA VAL A 17 -4.90 2.42 -0.11
C VAL A 17 -5.17 3.79 0.50
N SER A 18 -5.34 4.83 -0.33
CA SER A 18 -5.70 6.19 0.09
C SER A 18 -6.37 6.97 -1.05
N GLN A 19 -6.84 8.19 -0.78
CA GLN A 19 -7.39 9.07 -1.83
C GLN A 19 -6.28 9.84 -2.55
N THR A 20 -5.22 10.19 -1.83
CA THR A 20 -4.11 10.98 -2.35
C THR A 20 -2.74 10.36 -2.04
N LYS A 21 -1.74 10.78 -2.81
CA LYS A 21 -0.34 10.39 -2.59
C LYS A 21 0.17 10.90 -1.25
N GLU A 22 -0.27 12.11 -0.86
CA GLU A 22 0.10 12.76 0.39
C GLU A 22 -0.41 11.97 1.59
N GLU A 23 -1.64 11.46 1.55
CA GLU A 23 -2.18 10.59 2.60
C GLU A 23 -1.37 9.28 2.75
N ALA A 24 -0.93 8.69 1.64
CA ALA A 24 -0.12 7.48 1.66
C ALA A 24 1.28 7.74 2.26
N LEU A 25 1.91 8.86 1.86
CA LEU A 25 3.20 9.27 2.41
C LEU A 25 3.11 9.62 3.90
N GLU A 26 2.08 10.35 4.31
CA GLU A 26 1.87 10.73 5.71
C GLU A 26 1.70 9.48 6.59
N LEU A 27 0.88 8.52 6.14
CA LEU A 27 0.70 7.26 6.85
C LEU A 27 2.04 6.52 7.00
N CYS A 28 2.80 6.31 5.93
CA CYS A 28 4.07 5.59 5.99
C CYS A 28 5.11 6.32 6.86
N ASN A 29 5.27 7.64 6.71
CA ASN A 29 6.22 8.41 7.50
C ASN A 29 5.84 8.47 8.99
N SER A 30 4.55 8.37 9.34
CA SER A 30 4.08 8.32 10.74
C SER A 30 4.48 7.02 11.47
N LEU A 31 4.82 5.96 10.74
CA LEU A 31 5.22 4.67 11.30
C LEU A 31 6.73 4.56 11.53
N VAL A 32 7.53 5.42 10.90
CA VAL A 32 8.98 5.49 11.11
C VAL A 32 9.24 6.18 12.44
N ARG A 33 10.07 5.57 13.30
CA ARG A 33 10.47 6.15 14.58
C ARG A 33 11.16 7.50 14.34
N GLU A 34 10.85 8.52 15.14
CA GLU A 34 11.40 9.88 14.99
C GLU A 34 12.95 9.91 14.92
N GLU A 35 13.59 8.95 15.58
CA GLU A 35 15.04 8.79 15.66
C GLU A 35 15.72 8.20 14.40
N ASP A 36 14.95 7.62 13.47
CA ASP A 36 15.42 6.99 12.23
C ASP A 36 14.90 7.70 10.95
N GLN A 37 14.33 8.90 11.08
CA GLN A 37 13.61 9.61 10.01
C GLN A 37 14.53 10.07 8.87
N THR A 38 14.71 9.21 7.87
CA THR A 38 14.78 9.69 6.49
C THR A 38 13.37 9.64 5.92
N PRO A 39 12.70 10.78 5.69
CA PRO A 39 11.34 10.79 5.17
C PRO A 39 11.31 10.12 3.81
N ILE A 40 10.35 9.22 3.61
CA ILE A 40 10.12 8.59 2.31
C ILE A 40 9.50 9.66 1.41
N GLU A 41 10.12 9.90 0.26
CA GLU A 41 9.64 10.87 -0.74
C GLU A 41 9.06 10.17 -1.98
N GLU A 42 9.41 8.90 -2.22
CA GLU A 42 8.95 8.17 -3.39
C GLU A 42 7.57 7.56 -3.18
N VAL A 43 6.61 8.01 -4.00
CA VAL A 43 5.25 7.48 -4.06
C VAL A 43 4.72 7.44 -5.49
N SER A 44 4.24 6.29 -5.91
CA SER A 44 3.66 6.07 -7.24
C SER A 44 2.25 5.49 -7.14
N GLU A 45 1.40 5.80 -8.10
CA GLU A 45 0.07 5.17 -8.19
C GLU A 45 0.23 3.80 -8.86
N VAL A 46 -0.42 2.80 -8.29
CA VAL A 46 -0.38 1.41 -8.75
C VAL A 46 -1.75 1.02 -9.26
N SER A 47 -1.79 0.31 -10.39
CA SER A 47 -3.04 -0.16 -10.98
C SER A 47 -3.67 -1.24 -10.11
N PHE A 48 -5.00 -1.25 -10.05
CA PHE A 48 -5.78 -2.31 -9.40
C PHE A 48 -5.50 -3.70 -10.03
N GLU A 49 -5.15 -3.71 -11.31
CA GLU A 49 -4.81 -4.91 -12.09
C GLU A 49 -3.33 -5.28 -12.01
N SER A 50 -2.49 -4.50 -11.30
CA SER A 50 -1.09 -4.88 -11.08
C SER A 50 -1.04 -6.09 -10.16
N SER A 51 -0.09 -7.00 -10.41
CA SER A 51 0.14 -8.17 -9.57
C SER A 51 1.13 -7.87 -8.45
N GLY A 52 0.87 -8.44 -7.29
CA GLY A 52 1.77 -8.46 -6.13
C GLY A 52 1.83 -9.88 -5.55
N ARG A 53 2.76 -10.08 -4.62
CA ARG A 53 2.86 -11.31 -3.85
C ARG A 53 2.30 -11.05 -2.46
N PHE A 54 1.19 -11.72 -2.13
CA PHE A 54 0.45 -11.47 -0.90
C PHE A 54 0.45 -12.71 -0.01
N GLU A 55 0.51 -12.51 1.30
CA GLU A 55 0.35 -13.59 2.27
C GLU A 55 -1.14 -13.98 2.38
N THR A 56 -1.43 -15.27 2.28
CA THR A 56 -2.78 -15.85 2.41
C THR A 56 -2.75 -17.01 3.41
N GLU A 57 -3.92 -17.54 3.79
CA GLU A 57 -4.01 -18.72 4.66
C GLU A 57 -3.25 -19.95 4.13
N SER A 58 -3.04 -20.03 2.80
CA SER A 58 -2.31 -21.12 2.14
C SER A 58 -0.83 -20.80 1.89
N GLY A 59 -0.31 -19.70 2.45
CA GLY A 59 1.02 -19.16 2.19
C GLY A 59 0.99 -18.01 1.18
N TYR A 60 2.15 -17.67 0.62
CA TYR A 60 2.24 -16.58 -0.34
C TYR A 60 1.66 -16.95 -1.70
N GLN A 61 0.81 -16.09 -2.25
CA GLN A 61 0.21 -16.23 -3.57
C GLN A 61 0.45 -14.98 -4.41
N GLU A 62 0.69 -15.18 -5.70
CA GLU A 62 0.66 -14.10 -6.68
C GLU A 62 -0.79 -13.86 -7.11
N MET A 63 -1.27 -12.64 -6.95
CA MET A 63 -2.58 -12.21 -7.42
C MET A 63 -2.58 -10.71 -7.69
N THR A 64 -3.63 -10.20 -8.31
CA THR A 64 -3.81 -8.75 -8.50
C THR A 64 -4.20 -8.07 -7.19
N PHE A 65 -3.93 -6.77 -7.07
CA PHE A 65 -4.42 -5.99 -5.93
C PHE A 65 -5.95 -6.04 -5.82
N GLY A 66 -6.64 -6.10 -6.96
CA GLY A 66 -8.09 -6.22 -6.98
C GLY A 66 -8.62 -7.54 -6.46
N GLU A 67 -7.93 -8.65 -6.75
CA GLU A 67 -8.24 -9.95 -6.14
C GLU A 67 -7.96 -9.95 -4.64
N PHE A 68 -6.85 -9.34 -4.22
CA PHE A 68 -6.46 -9.27 -2.80
C PHE A 68 -7.44 -8.45 -1.95
N LEU A 69 -7.80 -7.24 -2.40
CA LEU A 69 -8.75 -6.39 -1.69
C LEU A 69 -10.16 -6.98 -1.73
N GLY A 70 -10.51 -7.65 -2.84
CA GLY A 70 -11.82 -8.23 -3.04
C GLY A 70 -12.92 -7.19 -3.25
N LYS A 71 -14.13 -7.68 -3.53
CA LYS A 71 -15.30 -6.84 -3.85
C LYS A 71 -15.95 -6.19 -2.62
N ASP A 72 -15.65 -6.72 -1.44
CA ASP A 72 -16.24 -6.28 -0.18
C ASP A 72 -15.37 -5.25 0.55
N PHE A 73 -14.23 -4.84 -0.04
CA PHE A 73 -13.39 -3.80 0.52
C PHE A 73 -14.13 -2.46 0.55
N VAL A 74 -14.29 -1.92 1.76
CA VAL A 74 -14.86 -0.60 1.98
C VAL A 74 -13.76 0.31 2.49
N TYR A 75 -13.44 1.33 1.71
CA TYR A 75 -12.48 2.34 2.12
C TYR A 75 -13.07 3.25 3.21
N GLU A 76 -12.44 3.27 4.39
CA GLU A 76 -12.79 4.17 5.50
C GLU A 76 -11.70 5.21 5.78
N ASN A 77 -10.42 4.81 5.72
CA ASN A 77 -9.25 5.66 5.96
C ASN A 77 -8.01 5.12 5.22
N PRO A 78 -6.95 5.93 5.07
CA PRO A 78 -5.68 5.47 4.52
C PRO A 78 -5.18 4.23 5.28
N THR A 79 -4.84 3.17 4.56
CA THR A 79 -4.53 1.85 5.15
C THR A 79 -3.41 1.15 4.37
N ILE A 80 -2.43 0.60 5.09
CA ILE A 80 -1.40 -0.26 4.50
C ILE A 80 -2.01 -1.63 4.24
N ILE A 81 -1.86 -2.12 3.00
CA ILE A 81 -2.47 -3.37 2.55
C ILE A 81 -1.45 -4.48 2.28
N CYS A 82 -0.18 -4.13 2.04
CA CYS A 82 0.88 -5.10 1.85
C CYS A 82 2.26 -4.47 2.09
N TRP A 83 3.20 -5.30 2.56
CA TRP A 83 4.62 -5.02 2.67
C TRP A 83 5.35 -6.06 1.82
N ASN A 84 6.19 -5.64 0.86
CA ASN A 84 7.20 -6.53 0.30
C ASN A 84 8.38 -6.55 1.28
N GLU A 85 8.61 -7.70 1.92
CA GLU A 85 9.84 -8.01 2.68
C GLU A 85 11.01 -8.36 1.76
#